data_AF-F8PLM0-F1
#
_entry.id   AF-F8PLM0-F1
#
_cell.length_a   1.000
_cell.length_b   1.000
_cell.length_c   1.000
_cell.angle_alpha   90.00
_cell.angle_beta   90.00
_cell.angle_gamma   90.00
#
_symmetry.space_group_name_H-M   'P 1'
#
loop_
_entity.id
_entity.type
_entity.pdbx_description
1 polymer ?
#
loop_
_entity_poly.entity_id
_entity_poly.type
_entity_poly.pdbx_seq_one_letter_code
_entity_poly.pdbx_strand_id
1 'polypeptide(L)'
;MSSQDMNALLHAMRVQIAELTSQLAEIQANPPVATPSVEKKFNKKVEVVADPGAFEGPSAICRMVDQAPDLGPVAGRYAQVRLQECYTAGVWPTWDDLKKEIEKYFKPQAERDWARQQIRLFKQGNLRTDDYVTRFLALSIQGGLGNEHAVELLERNVNPRIAEQIYLQDTRSDDLALAAEEVRRVEIVSLGAWPRRDKH
;
A
#
# COMPACT_ATOMS: atom_id res chain seq x y z
N MET A 1 -35.68 34.76 1.72
CA MET A 1 -35.85 33.31 2.00
C MET A 1 -36.36 33.18 3.41
N SER A 2 -37.49 32.48 3.60
CA SER A 2 -38.12 32.32 4.91
C SER A 2 -37.25 31.43 5.81
N SER A 3 -37.34 31.58 7.13
CA SER A 3 -36.68 30.66 8.08
C SER A 3 -37.12 29.20 7.87
N GLN A 4 -38.28 28.98 7.25
CA GLN A 4 -38.78 27.65 6.89
C GLN A 4 -38.00 27.02 5.72
N ASP A 5 -37.50 27.83 4.77
CA ASP A 5 -36.76 27.33 3.60
C ASP A 5 -35.36 26.83 3.98
N MET A 6 -34.69 27.51 4.93
CA MET A 6 -33.37 27.09 5.41
C MET A 6 -33.42 25.78 6.19
N ASN A 7 -34.47 25.58 7.00
CA ASN A 7 -34.67 24.34 7.73
C ASN A 7 -35.04 23.19 6.79
N ALA A 8 -35.84 23.45 5.75
CA ALA A 8 -36.14 22.47 4.72
C ALA A 8 -34.87 22.04 3.95
N LEU A 9 -34.00 22.99 3.60
CA LEU A 9 -32.72 22.71 2.95
C LEU A 9 -31.78 21.91 3.85
N LEU A 10 -31.68 22.28 5.13
CA LEU A 10 -30.85 21.56 6.11
C LEU A 10 -31.33 20.11 6.27
N HIS A 11 -32.63 19.88 6.33
CA HIS A 11 -33.20 18.54 6.39
C HIS A 11 -32.93 17.74 5.11
N ALA A 12 -33.09 18.35 3.94
CA ALA A 12 -32.78 17.71 2.66
C ALA A 12 -31.30 17.27 2.57
N MET A 13 -30.38 18.13 3.02
CA MET A 13 -28.95 17.79 3.07
C MET A 13 -28.64 16.66 4.05
N ARG A 14 -29.28 16.63 5.23
CA ARG A 14 -29.12 15.52 6.20
C ARG A 14 -29.61 14.20 5.64
N VAL A 15 -30.70 14.21 4.87
CA VAL A 15 -31.23 13.01 4.20
C VAL A 15 -30.26 12.52 3.12
N GLN A 16 -29.67 13.42 2.32
CA GLN A 16 -28.67 13.04 1.31
C GLN A 16 -27.40 12.44 1.92
N ILE A 17 -26.91 12.98 3.04
CA ILE A 17 -25.73 12.44 3.73
C ILE A 17 -26.03 11.04 4.27
N ALA A 18 -27.22 10.82 4.85
CA ALA A 18 -27.62 9.51 5.37
C ALA A 18 -27.71 8.47 4.25
N GLU A 19 -28.27 8.84 3.10
CA GLU A 19 -28.38 7.96 1.92
C GLU A 19 -27.00 7.57 1.37
N LEU A 20 -26.11 8.53 1.16
CA LEU A 20 -24.75 8.26 0.70
C LEU A 20 -23.95 7.40 1.69
N THR A 21 -24.19 7.58 2.99
CA THR A 21 -23.57 6.77 4.05
C THR A 21 -24.09 5.33 4.01
N SER A 22 -25.38 5.13 3.73
CA SER A 22 -25.97 3.80 3.57
C SER A 22 -25.40 3.08 2.34
N GLN A 23 -25.26 3.77 1.22
CA GLN A 23 -24.67 3.21 -0.01
C GLN A 23 -23.20 2.80 0.18
N LEU A 24 -22.42 3.60 0.93
CA LEU A 24 -21.05 3.25 1.31
C LEU A 24 -20.99 2.01 2.22
N ALA A 25 -21.94 1.87 3.16
CA ALA A 25 -22.01 0.72 4.05
C ALA A 25 -22.37 -0.57 3.30
N GLU A 26 -23.26 -0.52 2.29
CA GLU A 26 -23.57 -1.67 1.44
C GLU A 26 -22.38 -2.14 0.61
N ILE A 27 -21.59 -1.21 0.08
CA ILE A 27 -20.36 -1.52 -0.66
C ILE A 27 -19.29 -2.14 0.25
N GLN A 28 -19.24 -1.74 1.53
CA GLN A 28 -18.33 -2.31 2.53
C GLN A 28 -18.81 -3.67 3.08
N ALA A 29 -20.13 -3.90 3.14
CA ALA A 29 -20.73 -5.12 3.65
C ALA A 29 -20.71 -6.27 2.63
N ASN A 30 -20.74 -5.96 1.33
CA ASN A 30 -20.63 -6.93 0.24
C ASN A 30 -19.47 -6.59 -0.70
N PRO A 31 -18.22 -6.98 -0.37
CA PRO A 31 -17.12 -6.88 -1.32
C PRO A 31 -17.43 -7.74 -2.54
N PRO A 32 -17.24 -7.23 -3.78
CA PRO A 32 -17.44 -8.03 -4.98
C PRO A 32 -16.56 -9.29 -4.92
N VAL A 33 -17.19 -10.42 -5.24
CA VAL A 33 -16.57 -11.74 -5.33
C VAL A 33 -15.23 -11.65 -6.03
N ALA A 34 -14.22 -12.16 -5.34
CA ALA A 34 -12.80 -12.12 -5.65
C ALA A 34 -12.49 -12.44 -7.13
N THR A 35 -11.85 -11.49 -7.82
CA THR A 35 -10.79 -11.81 -8.78
C THR A 35 -9.46 -11.84 -8.02
N PRO A 36 -8.52 -12.72 -8.42
CA PRO A 36 -7.57 -13.33 -7.50
C PRO A 36 -6.68 -12.25 -6.90
N SER A 37 -6.87 -12.01 -5.60
CA SER A 37 -5.81 -11.49 -4.75
C SER A 37 -4.60 -12.34 -5.07
N VAL A 38 -3.63 -11.76 -5.80
CA VAL A 38 -2.34 -12.39 -6.11
C VAL A 38 -1.92 -13.08 -4.83
N GLU A 39 -1.93 -14.40 -4.84
CA GLU A 39 -1.64 -15.20 -3.67
C GLU A 39 -0.38 -14.61 -3.06
N LYS A 40 -0.51 -14.18 -1.80
CA LYS A 40 0.61 -13.96 -0.90
C LYS A 40 1.35 -15.30 -0.78
N LYS A 41 2.13 -15.62 -1.80
CA LYS A 41 3.22 -16.57 -1.71
C LYS A 41 4.30 -15.86 -0.91
N PHE A 42 4.17 -15.96 0.41
CA PHE A 42 5.36 -16.13 1.24
C PHE A 42 6.09 -17.35 0.67
N ASN A 43 7.02 -17.10 -0.26
CA ASN A 43 7.93 -18.11 -0.76
C ASN A 43 8.96 -18.40 0.32
N LYS A 44 8.53 -19.07 1.39
CA LYS A 44 9.25 -20.14 2.08
C LYS A 44 8.28 -20.83 3.03
N LYS A 45 7.98 -22.08 2.72
CA LYS A 45 7.16 -22.99 3.54
C LYS A 45 7.94 -23.27 4.84
N VAL A 46 7.60 -22.59 5.94
CA VAL A 46 8.02 -23.04 7.28
C VAL A 46 7.04 -24.13 7.67
N GLU A 47 7.43 -25.37 7.44
CA GLU A 47 6.74 -26.54 7.94
C GLU A 47 6.99 -26.62 9.45
N VAL A 48 6.14 -25.98 10.25
CA VAL A 48 6.15 -26.14 11.71
C VAL A 48 5.46 -27.45 12.03
N VAL A 49 6.23 -28.54 12.08
CA VAL A 49 5.84 -29.75 12.81
C VAL A 49 6.04 -29.45 14.30
N ALA A 50 5.00 -28.97 14.97
CA ALA A 50 4.84 -29.15 16.41
C ALA A 50 3.41 -28.82 16.83
N ASP A 51 2.85 -29.73 17.64
CA ASP A 51 1.56 -29.64 18.29
C ASP A 51 1.37 -28.28 19.00
N PRO A 52 0.33 -27.48 18.67
CA PRO A 52 0.12 -26.14 19.23
C PRO A 52 -0.12 -26.10 20.74
N GLY A 53 -0.44 -27.24 21.37
CA GLY A 53 -0.91 -27.30 22.76
C GLY A 53 0.17 -27.38 23.85
N ALA A 54 1.47 -27.40 23.52
CA ALA A 54 2.49 -27.88 24.46
C ALA A 54 3.48 -26.85 25.02
N PHE A 55 3.42 -25.56 24.67
CA PHE A 55 4.53 -24.64 24.98
C PHE A 55 4.09 -23.28 25.56
N GLU A 56 4.14 -23.18 26.89
CA GLU A 56 4.01 -21.92 27.64
C GLU A 56 5.39 -21.44 28.17
N GLY A 57 5.56 -20.12 28.31
CA GLY A 57 6.69 -19.52 29.04
C GLY A 57 7.96 -19.20 28.21
N PRO A 58 9.17 -19.33 28.80
CA PRO A 58 10.46 -18.91 28.19
C PRO A 58 10.74 -19.42 26.77
N SER A 59 10.13 -20.55 26.41
CA SER A 59 10.28 -21.19 25.10
C SER A 59 9.69 -20.36 23.95
N ALA A 60 8.65 -19.56 24.19
CA ALA A 60 8.02 -18.73 23.15
C ALA A 60 8.94 -17.59 22.67
N ILE A 61 9.60 -16.91 23.62
CA ILE A 61 10.54 -15.83 23.29
C ILE A 61 11.86 -16.40 22.74
N CYS A 62 12.34 -17.53 23.26
CA CYS A 62 13.50 -18.22 22.66
C CYS A 62 13.25 -18.59 21.19
N ARG A 63 12.08 -19.15 20.84
CA ARG A 63 11.72 -19.40 19.44
C ARG A 63 11.67 -18.14 18.58
N MET A 64 11.25 -17.02 19.16
CA MET A 64 11.22 -15.72 18.47
C MET A 64 12.65 -15.20 18.20
N VAL A 65 13.57 -15.40 19.15
CA VAL A 65 15.00 -15.11 19.00
C VAL A 65 15.65 -16.04 17.97
N ASP A 66 15.31 -17.33 17.98
CA ASP A 66 15.82 -18.31 17.01
C ASP A 66 15.33 -18.01 15.58
N GLN A 67 14.12 -17.44 15.43
CA GLN A 67 13.53 -17.01 14.15
C GLN A 67 13.85 -15.55 13.78
N ALA A 68 14.50 -14.80 14.67
CA ALA A 68 14.87 -13.41 14.44
C ALA A 68 15.71 -13.16 13.16
N PRO A 69 16.58 -14.07 12.69
CA PRO A 69 17.33 -13.87 11.44
C PRO A 69 16.43 -13.62 10.23
N ASP A 70 15.23 -14.22 10.18
CA ASP A 70 14.27 -14.08 9.09
C ASP A 70 13.41 -12.80 9.22
N LEU A 71 13.37 -12.18 10.41
CA LEU A 71 12.59 -10.98 10.71
C LEU A 71 13.41 -9.68 10.58
N GLY A 72 14.73 -9.79 10.41
CA GLY A 72 15.65 -8.67 10.19
C GLY A 72 16.18 -7.99 11.46
N PRO A 73 17.13 -7.05 11.32
CA PRO A 73 17.92 -6.52 12.44
C PRO A 73 17.11 -5.72 13.47
N VAL A 74 15.98 -5.13 13.07
CA VAL A 74 15.10 -4.39 13.98
C VAL A 74 14.31 -5.35 14.87
N ALA A 75 13.77 -6.44 14.30
CA ALA A 75 13.04 -7.46 15.04
C ALA A 75 13.97 -8.27 15.97
N GLY A 76 15.21 -8.54 15.58
CA GLY A 76 16.19 -9.18 16.44
C GLY A 76 16.53 -8.38 17.70
N ARG A 77 16.72 -7.06 17.57
CA ARG A 77 16.92 -6.18 18.74
C ARG A 77 15.69 -6.14 19.65
N TYR A 78 14.50 -6.10 19.05
CA TYR A 78 13.25 -6.15 19.81
C TYR A 78 13.11 -7.46 20.59
N ALA A 79 13.39 -8.61 19.97
CA ALA A 79 13.33 -9.91 20.64
C ALA A 79 14.31 -9.97 21.83
N GLN A 80 15.52 -9.42 21.68
CA GLN A 80 16.52 -9.36 22.75
C GLN A 80 16.07 -8.48 23.93
N VAL A 81 15.49 -7.31 23.66
CA VAL A 81 14.96 -6.41 24.70
C VAL A 81 13.75 -7.04 25.40
N ARG A 82 12.78 -7.60 24.65
CA ARG A 82 11.61 -8.26 25.23
C ARG A 82 11.98 -9.46 26.09
N LEU A 83 12.99 -10.23 25.69
CA LEU A 83 13.53 -11.32 26.50
C LEU A 83 14.04 -10.80 27.86
N GLN A 84 14.83 -9.73 27.85
CA GLN A 84 15.37 -9.13 29.08
C GLN A 84 14.28 -8.56 30.00
N GLU A 85 13.26 -7.93 29.43
CA GLU A 85 12.09 -7.43 30.17
C GLU A 85 11.33 -8.56 30.87
N CYS A 86 11.09 -9.67 30.18
CA CYS A 86 10.39 -10.83 30.76
C CYS A 86 11.21 -11.47 31.89
N TYR A 87 12.54 -11.56 31.72
CA TYR A 87 13.43 -12.01 32.80
C TYR A 87 13.36 -11.11 34.04
N THR A 88 13.24 -9.79 33.86
CA THR A 88 13.22 -8.82 34.96
C THR A 88 11.85 -8.76 35.64
N ALA A 89 10.77 -8.86 34.87
CA ALA A 89 9.39 -8.81 35.37
C ALA A 89 8.93 -10.15 35.96
N GLY A 90 9.58 -11.27 35.60
CA GLY A 90 9.13 -12.62 35.98
C GLY A 90 7.82 -13.04 35.32
N VAL A 91 7.32 -12.26 34.35
CA VAL A 91 6.07 -12.49 33.61
C VAL A 91 6.42 -12.87 32.19
N TRP A 92 5.90 -14.00 31.74
CA TRP A 92 6.12 -14.53 30.41
C TRP A 92 4.84 -14.42 29.58
N PRO A 93 4.88 -13.76 28.41
CA PRO A 93 3.72 -13.69 27.52
C PRO A 93 3.44 -15.07 26.89
N THR A 94 2.17 -15.32 26.58
CA THR A 94 1.81 -16.45 25.73
C THR A 94 2.30 -16.20 24.29
N TRP A 95 2.42 -17.26 23.50
CA TRP A 95 2.76 -17.13 22.09
C TRP A 95 1.74 -16.26 21.32
N ASP A 96 0.45 -16.38 21.64
CA ASP A 96 -0.60 -15.59 20.98
C ASP A 96 -0.53 -14.09 21.32
N ASP A 97 -0.21 -13.75 22.58
CA ASP A 97 -0.01 -12.36 22.99
C ASP A 97 1.22 -11.76 22.31
N LEU A 98 2.31 -12.53 22.27
CA LEU A 98 3.54 -12.13 21.58
C LEU A 98 3.31 -11.93 20.09
N LYS A 99 2.59 -12.86 19.44
CA LYS A 99 2.24 -12.75 18.02
C LYS A 99 1.42 -11.50 17.73
N LYS A 100 0.39 -11.21 18.54
CA LYS A 100 -0.41 -9.98 18.42
C LYS A 100 0.43 -8.73 18.59
N GLU A 101 1.35 -8.73 19.55
CA GLU A 101 2.26 -7.62 19.81
C GLU A 101 3.19 -7.36 18.61
N ILE A 102 3.77 -8.41 18.04
CA ILE A 102 4.63 -8.32 16.84
C ILE A 102 3.81 -7.79 15.65
N GLU A 103 2.65 -8.38 15.38
CA GLU A 103 1.79 -7.93 14.29
C GLU A 103 1.40 -6.46 14.45
N LYS A 104 1.13 -6.01 15.69
CA LYS A 104 0.81 -4.62 15.98
C LYS A 104 1.95 -3.66 15.63
N TYR A 105 3.19 -3.98 16.02
CA TYR A 105 4.32 -3.06 15.85
C TYR A 105 5.01 -3.16 14.50
N PHE A 106 5.15 -4.38 13.97
CA PHE A 106 6.00 -4.62 12.80
C PHE A 106 5.23 -4.70 11.49
N LYS A 107 3.97 -5.14 11.50
CA LYS A 107 3.19 -5.31 10.26
C LYS A 107 3.01 -4.01 9.48
N PRO A 108 2.63 -2.87 10.09
CA PRO A 108 2.50 -1.62 9.34
C PRO A 108 3.82 -1.18 8.71
N GLN A 109 4.93 -1.33 9.44
CA GLN A 109 6.24 -0.94 8.95
C GLN A 109 6.73 -1.87 7.82
N ALA A 110 6.55 -3.18 7.98
CA ALA A 110 6.91 -4.17 6.98
C ALA A 110 6.11 -3.98 5.67
N GLU A 111 4.81 -3.65 5.77
CA GLU A 111 3.98 -3.35 4.60
C GLU A 111 4.43 -2.07 3.88
N ARG A 112 4.85 -1.04 4.62
CA ARG A 112 5.43 0.19 4.05
C ARG A 112 6.77 -0.08 3.36
N ASP A 113 7.65 -0.83 4.02
CA ASP A 113 8.98 -1.15 3.48
C ASP A 113 8.89 -2.08 2.27
N TRP A 114 7.96 -3.04 2.28
CA TRP A 114 7.62 -3.83 1.10
C TRP A 114 7.15 -2.94 -0.05
N ALA A 115 6.22 -2.01 0.19
CA ALA A 115 5.72 -1.12 -0.86
C ALA A 115 6.84 -0.24 -1.44
N ARG A 116 7.75 0.26 -0.58
CA ARG A 116 8.96 1.00 -0.99
C ARG A 116 9.92 0.16 -1.84
N GLN A 117 10.07 -1.12 -1.53
CA GLN A 117 10.89 -2.02 -2.36
C GLN A 117 10.21 -2.31 -3.70
N GLN A 118 8.90 -2.56 -3.70
CA GLN A 118 8.15 -2.82 -4.93
C GLN A 118 8.21 -1.62 -5.88
N ILE A 119 7.96 -0.41 -5.39
CA ILE A 119 7.93 0.78 -6.24
C ILE A 119 9.29 1.10 -6.88
N ARG A 120 10.41 0.79 -6.19
CA ARG A 120 11.77 0.95 -6.75
C ARG A 120 12.02 0.06 -7.97
N LEU A 121 11.39 -1.11 -7.98
CA LEU A 121 11.50 -2.12 -9.04
C LEU A 121 10.39 -2.01 -10.08
N PHE A 122 9.33 -1.25 -9.79
CA PHE A 122 8.12 -1.18 -10.61
C PHE A 122 8.31 -0.29 -11.84
N LYS A 123 8.82 -0.89 -12.93
CA LYS A 123 8.92 -0.29 -14.26
C LYS A 123 7.60 -0.43 -15.03
N GLN A 124 7.26 0.58 -15.84
CA GLN A 124 6.05 0.54 -16.68
C GLN A 124 6.08 -0.59 -17.70
N GLY A 125 7.20 -0.78 -18.41
CA GLY A 125 7.30 -1.80 -19.46
C GLY A 125 6.21 -1.63 -20.53
N ASN A 126 5.49 -2.72 -20.84
CA ASN A 126 4.36 -2.72 -21.79
C ASN A 126 2.99 -2.56 -21.09
N LEU A 127 2.97 -2.23 -19.80
CA LEU A 127 1.72 -2.02 -19.08
C LEU A 127 1.02 -0.77 -19.62
N ARG A 128 -0.33 -0.80 -19.73
CA ARG A 128 -1.10 0.40 -20.08
C ARG A 128 -0.82 1.50 -19.07
N THR A 129 -0.75 2.73 -19.52
CA THR A 129 -0.33 3.85 -18.67
C THR A 129 -1.28 4.07 -17.50
N ASP A 130 -2.60 3.91 -17.69
CA ASP A 130 -3.57 3.99 -16.60
C ASP A 130 -3.37 2.91 -15.51
N ASP A 131 -3.13 1.66 -15.92
CA ASP A 131 -2.90 0.55 -14.99
C ASP A 131 -1.58 0.76 -14.22
N TYR A 132 -0.57 1.30 -14.91
CA TYR A 132 0.70 1.65 -14.31
C TYR A 132 0.56 2.77 -13.28
N VAL A 133 -0.06 3.89 -13.66
CA VAL A 133 -0.27 5.04 -12.80
C VAL A 133 -1.10 4.66 -11.58
N THR A 134 -2.18 3.90 -11.76
CA THR A 134 -3.03 3.45 -10.65
C THR A 134 -2.25 2.62 -9.64
N ARG A 135 -1.45 1.65 -10.12
CA ARG A 135 -0.64 0.80 -9.24
C ARG A 135 0.53 1.56 -8.60
N PHE A 136 1.12 2.51 -9.31
CA PHE A 136 2.19 3.37 -8.80
C PHE A 136 1.70 4.27 -7.66
N LEU A 137 0.54 4.91 -7.83
CA LEU A 137 -0.07 5.75 -6.80
C LEU A 137 -0.43 4.93 -5.56
N ALA A 138 -1.01 3.74 -5.73
CA ALA A 138 -1.32 2.85 -4.62
C ALA A 138 -0.07 2.46 -3.83
N LEU A 139 1.03 2.09 -4.51
CA LEU A 139 2.31 1.77 -3.87
C LEU A 139 2.94 2.98 -3.18
N SER A 140 2.79 4.19 -3.75
CA SER A 140 3.30 5.43 -3.17
C SER A 140 2.59 5.77 -1.86
N ILE A 141 1.25 5.64 -1.83
CA ILE A 141 0.43 5.84 -0.63
C ILE A 141 0.74 4.77 0.41
N GLN A 142 0.81 3.50 -0.01
CA GLN A 142 1.10 2.38 0.90
C GLN A 142 2.51 2.46 1.50
N GLY A 143 3.51 2.86 0.72
CA GLY A 143 4.87 3.11 1.21
C GLY A 143 5.01 4.43 1.99
N GLY A 144 3.96 5.26 1.95
CA GLY A 144 3.93 6.66 2.38
C GLY A 144 5.17 7.43 1.97
N LEU A 145 5.39 7.48 0.66
CA LEU A 145 6.40 8.31 0.03
C LEU A 145 5.94 9.77 0.03
N GLY A 146 6.88 10.69 0.23
CA GLY A 146 6.64 12.11 -0.06
C GLY A 146 6.59 12.35 -1.57
N ASN A 147 5.93 13.44 -1.96
CA ASN A 147 5.72 13.80 -3.36
C ASN A 147 7.03 13.83 -4.16
N GLU A 148 8.07 14.53 -3.67
CA GLU A 148 9.37 14.64 -4.35
C GLU A 148 9.97 13.27 -4.69
N HIS A 149 10.06 12.37 -3.72
CA HIS A 149 10.64 11.04 -3.95
C HIS A 149 9.74 10.16 -4.82
N ALA A 150 8.43 10.32 -4.73
CA ALA A 150 7.50 9.58 -5.57
C ALA A 150 7.57 10.05 -7.03
N VAL A 151 7.70 11.35 -7.28
CA VAL A 151 7.88 11.92 -8.62
C VAL A 151 9.20 11.46 -9.24
N GLU A 152 10.31 11.50 -8.49
CA GLU A 152 11.60 11.00 -8.95
C GLU A 152 11.51 9.51 -9.39
N LEU A 153 10.85 8.69 -8.59
CA LEU A 153 10.65 7.28 -8.91
C LEU A 153 9.71 7.08 -10.11
N LEU A 154 8.69 7.92 -10.26
CA LEU A 154 7.76 7.89 -11.39
C LEU A 154 8.49 8.19 -12.69
N GLU A 155 9.23 9.31 -12.74
CA GLU A 155 10.02 9.73 -13.90
C GLU A 155 11.07 8.69 -14.30
N ARG A 156 11.70 8.03 -13.31
CA ARG A 156 12.71 7.01 -13.57
C ARG A 156 12.13 5.68 -14.05
N ASN A 157 10.86 5.41 -13.75
CA ASN A 157 10.26 4.09 -13.96
C ASN A 157 9.19 4.05 -15.05
N VAL A 158 8.67 5.20 -15.45
CA VAL A 158 7.78 5.36 -16.62
C VAL A 158 8.55 5.07 -17.91
N ASN A 159 7.83 4.84 -19.01
CA ASN A 159 8.43 4.65 -20.32
C ASN A 159 9.30 5.87 -20.68
N PRO A 160 10.57 5.69 -21.08
CA PRO A 160 11.46 6.80 -21.41
C PRO A 160 10.86 7.80 -22.42
N ARG A 161 10.05 7.33 -23.37
CA ARG A 161 9.38 8.22 -24.34
C ARG A 161 8.38 9.17 -23.67
N ILE A 162 7.66 8.69 -22.65
CA ILE A 162 6.72 9.51 -21.88
C ILE A 162 7.50 10.53 -21.04
N ALA A 163 8.56 10.10 -20.36
CA ALA A 163 9.42 10.98 -19.58
C ALA A 163 10.03 12.10 -20.46
N GLU A 164 10.52 11.75 -21.65
CA GLU A 164 11.04 12.72 -22.63
C GLU A 164 9.96 13.71 -23.08
N GLN A 165 8.73 13.26 -23.34
CA GLN A 165 7.64 14.16 -23.72
C GLN A 165 7.24 15.13 -22.60
N ILE A 166 7.21 14.68 -21.35
CA ILE A 166 6.95 15.55 -20.19
C ILE A 166 8.04 16.62 -20.07
N TYR A 167 9.32 16.22 -20.25
CA TYR A 167 10.44 17.14 -20.23
C TYR A 167 10.37 18.16 -21.39
N LEU A 168 10.08 17.71 -22.62
CA LEU A 168 9.98 18.57 -23.79
C LEU A 168 8.78 19.53 -23.74
N GLN A 169 7.69 19.13 -23.08
CA GLN A 169 6.49 19.95 -22.90
C GLN A 169 6.60 20.89 -21.70
N ASP A 170 7.66 20.78 -20.89
CA ASP A 170 7.85 21.53 -19.63
C ASP A 170 6.64 21.41 -18.68
N THR A 171 5.99 20.24 -18.65
CA THR A 171 4.81 19.98 -17.80
C THR A 171 5.16 19.28 -16.49
N ARG A 172 6.43 19.34 -16.08
CA ARG A 172 6.90 18.69 -14.85
C ARG A 172 6.21 19.29 -13.62
N SER A 173 5.73 18.43 -12.74
CA SER A 173 5.10 18.82 -11.47
C SER A 173 5.77 18.11 -10.30
N ASP A 174 6.00 18.87 -9.21
CA ASP A 174 6.48 18.31 -7.94
C ASP A 174 5.36 17.63 -7.14
N ASP A 175 4.09 17.90 -7.47
CA ASP A 175 2.96 17.16 -6.91
C ASP A 175 2.76 15.84 -7.65
N LEU A 176 2.71 14.73 -6.91
CA LEU A 176 2.60 13.38 -7.46
C LEU A 176 1.31 13.14 -8.23
N ALA A 177 0.18 13.70 -7.78
CA ALA A 177 -1.10 13.48 -8.45
C ALA A 177 -1.13 14.21 -9.80
N LEU A 178 -0.59 15.43 -9.85
CA LEU A 178 -0.43 16.17 -11.10
C LEU A 178 0.59 15.50 -12.04
N ALA A 179 1.74 15.06 -11.53
CA ALA A 179 2.75 14.36 -12.33
C ALA A 179 2.19 13.05 -12.94
N ALA A 180 1.38 12.31 -12.17
CA ALA A 180 0.68 11.12 -12.64
C ALA A 180 -0.34 11.43 -13.74
N GLU A 181 -1.02 12.57 -13.68
CA GLU A 181 -1.95 12.99 -14.72
C GLU A 181 -1.22 13.38 -16.00
N GLU A 182 -0.08 14.06 -15.93
CA GLU A 182 0.73 14.37 -17.10
C GLU A 182 1.22 13.10 -17.82
N VAL A 183 1.60 12.06 -17.06
CA VAL A 183 1.92 10.74 -17.61
C VAL A 183 0.74 10.16 -18.40
N ARG A 184 -0.51 10.29 -17.92
CA ARG A 184 -1.71 9.86 -18.66
C ARG A 184 -1.95 10.67 -19.91
N ARG A 185 -1.78 12.00 -19.84
CA ARG A 185 -2.04 12.93 -20.95
C ARG A 185 -1.13 12.70 -22.14
N VAL A 186 0.15 12.39 -21.89
CA VAL A 186 1.12 12.12 -22.96
C VAL A 186 0.76 10.89 -23.81
N GLU A 187 0.16 9.86 -23.20
CA GLU A 187 -0.32 8.68 -23.94
C GLU A 187 -1.51 9.04 -24.85
N ILE A 188 -2.45 9.85 -24.35
CA ILE A 188 -3.62 10.32 -25.13
C ILE A 188 -3.18 11.16 -26.33
N VAL A 189 -2.25 12.09 -26.13
CA VAL A 189 -1.71 12.94 -27.22
C VAL A 189 -0.96 12.10 -28.26
N SER A 190 -0.24 11.07 -27.83
CA SER A 190 0.49 10.16 -28.74
C SER A 190 -0.44 9.23 -29.54
N LEU A 191 -1.65 8.93 -29.05
CA LEU A 191 -2.67 8.16 -29.78
C LEU A 191 -3.51 9.04 -30.73
N GLY A 192 -3.64 10.35 -30.46
CA GLY A 192 -4.40 11.29 -31.29
C GLY A 192 -3.63 11.94 -32.45
N ALA A 193 -2.31 11.74 -32.55
CA ALA A 193 -1.44 12.49 -33.45
C ALA A 193 -0.73 11.65 -34.54
N TRP A 194 -1.41 10.64 -35.12
CA TRP A 194 -0.94 10.03 -36.37
C TRP A 194 -1.74 10.58 -37.56
N PRO A 195 -1.13 11.36 -38.47
CA PRO A 195 -1.75 11.63 -39.77
C PRO A 195 -1.83 10.31 -40.52
N ARG A 196 -3.01 10.01 -41.10
CA ARG A 196 -3.14 8.95 -42.10
C ARG A 196 -2.06 9.20 -43.15
N ARG A 197 -1.13 8.26 -43.25
CA ARG A 197 -0.17 8.24 -44.34
C ARG A 197 -0.97 7.76 -45.57
N ASP A 198 -1.57 8.71 -46.26
CA ASP A 198 -2.22 8.46 -47.54
C ASP A 198 -1.16 7.90 -48.49
N LYS A 199 -1.34 6.64 -48.86
CA LYS A 199 -0.54 5.98 -49.88
C LYS A 199 -1.08 6.42 -51.23
N HIS A 200 -0.31 7.23 -51.94
CA HIS A 200 -0.43 7.37 -53.39
C HIS A 200 0.15 6.14 -54.08
#